data_AF-A0A1Q6RAA9-F1
#
_entry.id   AF-A0A1Q6RAA9-F1
#
_cell.length_a   1.000
_cell.length_b   1.000
_cell.length_c   1.000
_cell.angle_alpha   90.00
_cell.angle_beta   90.00
_cell.angle_gamma   90.00
#
_symmetry.space_group_name_H-M   'P 1'
#
loop_
_entity.id
_entity.type
_entity.pdbx_description
1 polymer ?
#
loop_
_entity_poly.entity_id
_entity_poly.type
_entity_poly.pdbx_seq_one_letter_code
_entity_poly.pdbx_strand_id
1 'polypeptide(L)'
;MKKIIATVLAMVMAMALCVTAFAAVKYTAYDKTGKEIAKDVTYETCKATYDKKAGDGMVAHYDVTMNGVTSYYVVAADAKTYDLKLTTSGKAPLYLVQVDSPYYVAKAVAFKAVGDGCGQLDVDTDETYYTSTKDDVVTYYVADKKGAVNVLVDNKLVAVTVLGDDLELVAHEWEATKYDKNDNATQYTCKNCKTVATVYPSKDAATADGKKNVAVLDNGDIIGFNFTAKGANASTTTDGKGSPKTFDAGVAMYAGMALMSVAGSAVVIGKKKEF
;
A
#
# COMPACT_ATOMS: atom_id res chain seq x y z
N MET A 1 -39.63 57.78 -8.67
CA MET A 1 -38.96 57.22 -9.88
C MET A 1 -37.43 57.21 -9.82
N LYS A 2 -36.75 58.22 -9.26
CA LYS A 2 -35.26 58.25 -9.19
C LYS A 2 -34.61 57.25 -8.23
N LYS A 3 -35.36 56.73 -7.24
CA LYS A 3 -34.87 55.76 -6.23
C LYS A 3 -35.00 54.29 -6.64
N ILE A 4 -35.70 53.98 -7.73
CA ILE A 4 -35.91 52.59 -8.22
C ILE A 4 -34.83 52.21 -9.25
N ILE A 5 -34.24 53.18 -9.94
CA ILE A 5 -33.25 52.95 -11.00
C ILE A 5 -31.87 52.57 -10.42
N ALA A 6 -31.52 53.08 -9.23
CA ALA A 6 -30.24 52.80 -8.58
C ALA A 6 -30.14 51.37 -8.00
N THR A 7 -31.25 50.81 -7.53
CA THR A 7 -31.29 49.45 -6.97
C THR A 7 -31.29 48.38 -8.07
N VAL A 8 -31.87 48.66 -9.23
CA VAL A 8 -31.83 47.75 -10.38
C VAL A 8 -30.43 47.72 -11.01
N LEU A 9 -29.73 48.86 -11.09
CA LEU A 9 -28.37 48.91 -11.64
C LEU A 9 -27.33 48.21 -10.74
N ALA A 10 -27.48 48.32 -9.41
CA ALA A 10 -26.65 47.60 -8.45
C ALA A 10 -26.95 46.08 -8.45
N MET A 11 -28.20 45.68 -8.64
CA MET A 11 -28.59 44.27 -8.71
C MET A 11 -28.13 43.59 -10.02
N VAL A 12 -28.09 44.31 -11.14
CA VAL A 12 -27.54 43.82 -12.42
C VAL A 12 -26.00 43.72 -12.36
N MET A 13 -25.31 44.63 -11.68
CA MET A 13 -23.86 44.52 -11.47
C MET A 13 -23.48 43.42 -10.45
N ALA A 14 -24.34 43.12 -9.47
CA ALA A 14 -24.13 41.99 -8.55
C ALA A 14 -24.41 40.62 -9.22
N MET A 15 -25.39 40.53 -10.13
CA MET A 15 -25.60 39.31 -10.93
C MET A 15 -24.50 39.09 -11.99
N ALA A 16 -23.82 40.14 -12.44
CA ALA A 16 -22.66 40.01 -13.33
C ALA A 16 -21.38 39.53 -12.60
N LEU A 17 -21.30 39.71 -11.27
CA LEU A 17 -20.13 39.34 -10.47
C LEU A 17 -20.15 37.88 -9.96
N CYS A 18 -21.28 37.18 -10.10
CA CYS A 18 -21.47 35.82 -9.57
C CYS A 18 -21.42 34.69 -10.61
N VAL A 19 -21.02 34.97 -11.87
CA VAL A 19 -20.86 33.91 -12.89
C VAL A 19 -19.54 34.06 -13.64
N THR A 20 -18.44 34.31 -12.93
CA THR A 20 -17.20 33.65 -13.34
C THR A 20 -17.32 32.21 -12.87
N ALA A 21 -18.05 31.40 -13.65
CA ALA A 21 -17.78 29.97 -13.67
C ALA A 21 -16.27 29.87 -13.93
N PHE A 22 -15.49 29.54 -12.91
CA PHE A 22 -14.07 29.29 -13.06
C PHE A 22 -13.99 28.18 -14.12
N ALA A 23 -13.74 28.57 -15.36
CA ALA A 23 -13.56 27.62 -16.44
C ALA A 23 -12.43 26.70 -15.97
N ALA A 24 -12.72 25.41 -15.87
CA ALA A 24 -11.74 24.42 -15.44
C ALA A 24 -10.46 24.63 -16.25
N VAL A 25 -9.32 24.72 -15.56
CA VAL A 25 -8.04 24.92 -16.24
C VAL A 25 -7.82 23.73 -17.16
N LYS A 26 -7.60 24.01 -18.44
CA LYS A 26 -7.40 23.01 -19.47
C LYS A 26 -5.93 22.68 -19.64
N TYR A 27 -5.63 21.40 -19.80
CA TYR A 27 -4.28 20.86 -19.96
C TYR A 27 -4.13 20.17 -21.33
N THR A 28 -2.89 20.08 -21.78
CA THR A 28 -2.47 19.20 -22.88
C THR A 28 -1.85 17.94 -22.28
N ALA A 29 -2.30 16.78 -22.74
CA ALA A 29 -1.81 15.48 -22.30
C ALA A 29 -0.78 14.92 -23.28
N TYR A 30 0.28 14.34 -22.74
CA TYR A 30 1.34 13.65 -23.47
C TYR A 30 1.54 12.26 -22.91
N ASP A 31 1.81 11.29 -23.78
CA ASP A 31 2.24 9.96 -23.37
C ASP A 31 3.72 9.94 -22.91
N LYS A 32 4.17 8.79 -22.41
CA LYS A 32 5.57 8.56 -21.99
C LYS A 32 6.64 8.80 -23.06
N THR A 33 6.25 8.81 -24.35
CA THR A 33 7.16 9.13 -25.47
C THR A 33 7.24 10.62 -25.76
N GLY A 34 6.42 11.43 -25.08
CA GLY A 34 6.31 12.87 -25.29
C GLY A 34 5.39 13.24 -26.45
N LYS A 35 4.64 12.29 -27.00
CA LYS A 35 3.66 12.56 -28.05
C LYS A 35 2.38 13.13 -27.43
N GLU A 36 1.84 14.18 -28.04
CA GLU A 36 0.54 14.74 -27.66
C GLU A 36 -0.56 13.71 -27.95
N ILE A 37 -1.39 13.44 -26.95
CA ILE A 37 -2.50 12.47 -27.03
C ILE A 37 -3.88 13.09 -26.84
N ALA A 38 -3.98 14.25 -26.18
CA ALA A 38 -5.24 14.98 -26.03
C ALA A 38 -5.02 16.46 -25.67
N LYS A 39 -6.00 17.29 -26.00
CA LYS A 39 -6.14 18.69 -25.56
C LYS A 39 -7.39 18.84 -24.70
N ASP A 40 -7.51 19.99 -24.05
CA ASP A 40 -8.66 20.35 -23.21
C ASP A 40 -8.91 19.34 -22.07
N VAL A 41 -7.84 18.72 -21.57
CA VAL A 41 -7.88 17.76 -20.47
C VAL A 41 -8.11 18.48 -19.15
N THR A 42 -8.99 17.92 -18.33
CA THR A 42 -9.21 18.36 -16.94
C THR A 42 -8.91 17.21 -15.98
N TYR A 43 -8.71 17.54 -14.72
CA TYR A 43 -8.60 16.54 -13.67
C TYR A 43 -9.23 17.02 -12.37
N GLU A 44 -9.66 16.07 -11.55
CA GLU A 44 -10.05 16.29 -10.16
C GLU A 44 -9.05 15.60 -9.23
N THR A 45 -8.82 16.19 -8.05
CA THR A 45 -7.91 15.61 -7.05
C THR A 45 -8.71 14.84 -6.02
N CYS A 46 -8.40 13.56 -5.84
CA CYS A 46 -9.02 12.68 -4.87
C CYS A 46 -8.09 12.49 -3.68
N LYS A 47 -8.60 12.74 -2.47
CA LYS A 47 -7.83 12.56 -1.24
C LYS A 47 -7.74 11.08 -0.88
N ALA A 48 -6.58 10.69 -0.33
CA ALA A 48 -6.43 9.36 0.24
C ALA A 48 -7.44 9.12 1.38
N THR A 49 -7.93 7.90 1.50
CA THR A 49 -8.77 7.46 2.61
C THR A 49 -8.24 6.17 3.21
N TYR A 50 -8.63 5.92 4.45
CA TYR A 50 -8.35 4.68 5.16
C TYR A 50 -9.46 4.43 6.17
N ASP A 51 -10.19 3.33 6.01
CA ASP A 51 -11.13 2.86 7.01
C ASP A 51 -10.38 1.92 7.97
N LYS A 52 -10.19 2.35 9.21
CA LYS A 52 -9.46 1.56 10.22
C LYS A 52 -10.21 0.27 10.60
N LYS A 53 -11.54 0.25 10.49
CA LYS A 53 -12.37 -0.91 10.82
C LYS A 53 -12.40 -1.90 9.67
N ALA A 54 -12.52 -1.43 8.44
CA ALA A 54 -12.49 -2.30 7.27
C ALA A 54 -11.07 -2.75 6.93
N GLY A 55 -10.05 -1.92 7.19
CA GLY A 55 -8.65 -2.17 6.84
C GLY A 55 -8.30 -1.76 5.40
N ASP A 56 -9.27 -1.28 4.65
CA ASP A 56 -9.18 -0.88 3.25
C ASP A 56 -9.11 0.65 3.08
N GLY A 57 -8.93 1.09 1.84
CA GLY A 57 -8.95 2.50 1.51
C GLY A 57 -8.54 2.78 0.07
N MET A 58 -8.15 4.02 -0.19
CA MET A 58 -7.56 4.41 -1.47
C MET A 58 -6.40 5.38 -1.28
N VAL A 59 -5.47 5.35 -2.23
CA VAL A 59 -4.40 6.35 -2.30
C VAL A 59 -4.92 7.66 -2.88
N ALA A 60 -4.19 8.74 -2.61
CA ALA A 60 -4.46 10.00 -3.30
C ALA A 60 -4.21 9.82 -4.80
N HIS A 61 -5.17 10.22 -5.60
CA HIS A 61 -5.15 10.03 -7.05
C HIS A 61 -5.79 11.23 -7.76
N TYR A 62 -5.71 11.21 -9.08
CA TYR A 62 -6.36 12.17 -9.96
C TYR A 62 -7.33 11.45 -10.88
N ASP A 63 -8.54 11.99 -10.98
CA ASP A 63 -9.53 11.55 -11.96
C ASP A 63 -9.36 12.41 -13.20
N VAL A 64 -8.73 11.86 -14.24
CA VAL A 64 -8.45 12.60 -15.47
C VAL A 64 -9.55 12.38 -16.49
N THR A 65 -10.10 13.48 -16.98
CA THR A 65 -11.13 13.50 -18.03
C THR A 65 -10.52 13.95 -19.35
N MET A 66 -10.56 13.08 -20.36
CA MET A 66 -10.10 13.36 -21.72
C MET A 66 -11.24 13.08 -22.69
N ASN A 67 -11.44 13.96 -23.68
CA ASN A 67 -12.48 13.78 -24.71
C ASN A 67 -13.90 13.53 -24.15
N GLY A 68 -14.22 14.11 -22.99
CA GLY A 68 -15.53 13.95 -22.33
C GLY A 68 -15.73 12.61 -21.60
N VAL A 69 -14.69 11.77 -21.48
CA VAL A 69 -14.73 10.51 -20.74
C VAL A 69 -13.72 10.54 -19.59
N THR A 70 -14.20 10.35 -18.36
CA THR A 70 -13.33 10.11 -17.19
C THR A 70 -12.71 8.72 -17.35
N SER A 71 -11.43 8.69 -17.70
CA SER A 71 -10.83 7.48 -18.28
C SER A 71 -9.65 6.92 -17.49
N TYR A 72 -9.06 7.69 -16.57
CA TYR A 72 -7.79 7.31 -15.96
C TYR A 72 -7.74 7.67 -14.48
N TYR A 73 -7.74 6.64 -13.63
CA TYR A 73 -7.19 6.76 -12.29
C TYR A 73 -5.69 6.84 -12.43
N VAL A 74 -5.11 7.95 -12.00
CA VAL A 74 -3.67 8.12 -12.06
C VAL A 74 -3.13 8.62 -10.73
N VAL A 75 -1.94 8.17 -10.38
CA VAL A 75 -1.24 8.62 -9.18
C VAL A 75 -0.01 9.44 -9.57
N ALA A 76 0.43 10.30 -8.67
CA ALA A 76 1.63 11.12 -8.92
C ALA A 76 2.85 10.24 -9.20
N ALA A 77 3.63 10.61 -10.20
CA ALA A 77 4.81 9.89 -10.65
C ALA A 77 6.01 10.83 -10.82
N ASP A 78 7.20 10.24 -10.94
CA ASP A 78 8.41 10.97 -11.33
C ASP A 78 8.43 11.23 -12.83
N ALA A 79 9.15 12.28 -13.23
CA ALA A 79 9.39 12.63 -14.64
C ALA A 79 10.10 11.53 -15.45
N LYS A 80 10.62 10.48 -14.81
CA LYS A 80 11.30 9.35 -15.44
C LYS A 80 10.42 8.12 -15.63
N THR A 81 9.29 8.01 -14.92
CA THR A 81 8.48 6.78 -14.79
C THR A 81 7.01 7.00 -15.12
N TYR A 82 6.65 8.18 -15.61
CA TYR A 82 5.26 8.53 -15.95
C TYR A 82 4.76 7.81 -17.20
N ASP A 83 3.46 7.55 -17.22
CA ASP A 83 2.72 7.16 -18.42
C ASP A 83 2.03 8.37 -19.08
N LEU A 84 1.62 9.32 -18.24
CA LEU A 84 0.88 10.52 -18.62
C LEU A 84 1.53 11.77 -18.05
N LYS A 85 1.72 12.78 -18.91
CA LYS A 85 2.17 14.12 -18.51
C LYS A 85 1.11 15.15 -18.88
N LEU A 86 0.68 15.96 -17.91
CA LEU A 86 -0.24 17.07 -18.13
C LEU A 86 0.51 18.40 -18.05
N THR A 87 0.33 19.27 -19.03
CA THR A 87 0.94 20.61 -19.05
C THR A 87 -0.10 21.68 -19.35
N THR A 88 0.06 22.85 -18.74
CA THR A 88 -0.70 24.05 -19.10
C THR A 88 0.19 25.28 -18.89
N SER A 89 -0.09 26.37 -19.59
CA SER A 89 0.74 27.58 -19.53
C SER A 89 0.82 28.14 -18.10
N GLY A 90 2.02 28.53 -17.66
CA GLY A 90 2.24 29.12 -16.34
C GLY A 90 2.16 28.14 -15.16
N LYS A 91 2.04 26.82 -15.40
CA LYS A 91 2.08 25.79 -14.36
C LYS A 91 3.17 24.76 -14.62
N ALA A 92 3.68 24.18 -13.54
CA ALA A 92 4.61 23.05 -13.63
C ALA A 92 3.90 21.83 -14.28
N PRO A 93 4.62 21.01 -15.07
CA PRO A 93 4.10 19.74 -15.57
C PRO A 93 3.72 18.79 -14.42
N LEU A 94 2.59 18.10 -14.57
CA LEU A 94 2.19 17.01 -13.69
C LEU A 94 2.55 15.69 -14.36
N TYR A 95 3.30 14.84 -13.66
CA TYR A 95 3.71 13.51 -14.11
C TYR A 95 2.90 12.46 -13.36
N LEU A 96 2.31 11.53 -14.11
CA LEU A 96 1.25 10.65 -13.64
C LEU A 96 1.49 9.23 -14.19
N VAL A 97 1.25 8.22 -13.37
CA VAL A 97 1.25 6.80 -13.78
C VAL A 97 -0.17 6.27 -13.69
N GLN A 98 -0.58 5.48 -14.68
CA GLN A 98 -1.92 4.91 -14.70
C GLN A 98 -2.00 3.74 -13.72
N VAL A 99 -3.12 3.66 -12.99
CA VAL A 99 -3.48 2.51 -12.16
C VAL A 99 -4.86 2.02 -12.57
N ASP A 100 -5.07 0.71 -12.50
CA ASP A 100 -6.38 0.12 -12.83
C ASP A 100 -7.42 0.46 -11.74
N SER A 101 -6.96 0.61 -10.50
CA SER A 101 -7.78 0.99 -9.36
C SER A 101 -6.91 1.72 -8.32
N PRO A 102 -7.37 2.85 -7.74
CA PRO A 102 -6.67 3.53 -6.66
C PRO A 102 -6.95 2.89 -5.28
N TYR A 103 -7.85 1.90 -5.22
CA TYR A 103 -8.29 1.25 -3.99
C TYR A 103 -7.36 0.10 -3.60
N TYR A 104 -7.20 -0.11 -2.30
CA TYR A 104 -6.50 -1.25 -1.71
C TYR A 104 -7.38 -1.91 -0.64
N VAL A 105 -7.28 -3.22 -0.51
CA VAL A 105 -8.08 -4.03 0.44
C VAL A 105 -7.42 -4.18 1.80
N ALA A 106 -6.09 -4.00 1.87
CA ALA A 106 -5.33 -4.06 3.11
C ALA A 106 -4.02 -3.28 3.02
N LYS A 107 -3.51 -2.85 4.18
CA LYS A 107 -2.09 -2.52 4.32
C LYS A 107 -1.34 -3.80 4.59
N ALA A 108 -0.36 -4.11 3.75
CA ALA A 108 0.38 -5.36 3.81
C ALA A 108 1.89 -5.09 3.95
N VAL A 109 2.60 -6.11 4.43
CA VAL A 109 4.07 -6.13 4.54
C VAL A 109 4.62 -7.29 3.73
N ALA A 110 5.86 -7.18 3.27
CA ALA A 110 6.52 -8.27 2.56
C ALA A 110 6.63 -9.52 3.47
N PHE A 111 6.25 -10.67 2.92
CA PHE A 111 6.38 -11.97 3.58
C PHE A 111 7.47 -12.78 2.87
N LYS A 112 8.51 -13.15 3.62
CA LYS A 112 9.72 -13.79 3.06
C LYS A 112 9.97 -15.21 3.55
N ALA A 113 9.18 -15.67 4.53
CA ALA A 113 9.27 -17.04 5.03
C ALA A 113 8.51 -17.99 4.11
N VAL A 114 9.01 -18.18 2.88
CA VAL A 114 8.39 -19.03 1.85
C VAL A 114 9.32 -20.18 1.47
N GLY A 115 8.74 -21.34 1.19
CA GLY A 115 9.43 -22.58 0.85
C GLY A 115 8.92 -23.77 1.65
N ASP A 116 9.67 -24.87 1.60
CA ASP A 116 9.31 -26.19 2.13
C ASP A 116 9.84 -26.44 3.56
N GLY A 117 10.50 -25.47 4.18
CA GLY A 117 11.05 -25.59 5.53
C GLY A 117 10.04 -25.26 6.63
N CYS A 118 10.25 -25.79 7.84
CA CYS A 118 9.36 -25.54 8.98
C CYS A 118 9.07 -24.04 9.19
N GLY A 119 7.80 -23.73 9.45
CA GLY A 119 7.31 -22.37 9.66
C GLY A 119 7.34 -21.47 8.42
N GLN A 120 7.56 -22.03 7.23
CA GLN A 120 7.43 -21.32 5.96
C GLN A 120 6.06 -21.59 5.33
N LEU A 121 5.62 -20.69 4.45
CA LEU A 121 4.47 -20.90 3.59
C LEU A 121 4.92 -21.74 2.38
N ASP A 122 4.28 -22.89 2.18
CA ASP A 122 4.62 -23.85 1.12
C ASP A 122 4.04 -23.43 -0.23
N VAL A 123 4.74 -22.51 -0.89
CA VAL A 123 4.38 -21.90 -2.17
C VAL A 123 5.64 -21.68 -2.99
N ASP A 124 5.48 -21.32 -4.27
CA ASP A 124 6.60 -21.05 -5.19
C ASP A 124 7.55 -19.98 -4.63
N THR A 125 8.84 -20.27 -4.55
CA THR A 125 9.84 -19.36 -3.97
C THR A 125 10.29 -18.24 -4.90
N ASP A 126 9.95 -18.30 -6.19
CA ASP A 126 10.36 -17.29 -7.18
C ASP A 126 9.41 -16.08 -7.24
N GLU A 127 8.27 -16.18 -6.54
CA GLU A 127 7.26 -15.12 -6.47
C GLU A 127 7.46 -14.19 -5.27
N THR A 128 6.80 -13.03 -5.30
CA THR A 128 6.81 -12.07 -4.19
C THR A 128 5.53 -12.15 -3.38
N TYR A 129 5.66 -12.31 -2.06
CA TYR A 129 4.52 -12.50 -1.17
C TYR A 129 4.36 -11.35 -0.17
N TYR A 130 3.13 -11.15 0.26
CA TYR A 130 2.76 -10.17 1.26
C TYR A 130 1.82 -10.78 2.28
N THR A 131 1.74 -10.15 3.45
CA THR A 131 0.79 -10.52 4.48
C THR A 131 0.20 -9.29 5.15
N SER A 132 -1.05 -9.41 5.61
CA SER A 132 -1.72 -8.43 6.45
C SER A 132 -2.38 -9.13 7.62
N THR A 133 -2.33 -8.52 8.80
CA THR A 133 -3.03 -9.03 9.99
C THR A 133 -4.16 -8.10 10.37
N LYS A 134 -5.35 -8.66 10.55
CA LYS A 134 -6.54 -7.95 11.02
C LYS A 134 -7.34 -8.85 11.93
N ASP A 135 -7.71 -8.35 13.11
CA ASP A 135 -8.52 -9.09 14.09
C ASP A 135 -7.96 -10.51 14.36
N ASP A 136 -6.63 -10.59 14.50
CA ASP A 136 -5.82 -11.81 14.68
C ASP A 136 -5.83 -12.82 13.50
N VAL A 137 -6.47 -12.49 12.39
CA VAL A 137 -6.44 -13.26 11.14
C VAL A 137 -5.31 -12.75 10.24
N VAL A 138 -4.50 -13.69 9.73
CA VAL A 138 -3.38 -13.41 8.83
C VAL A 138 -3.77 -13.77 7.40
N THR A 139 -3.94 -12.78 6.54
CA THR A 139 -4.18 -12.99 5.10
C THR A 139 -2.87 -13.01 4.34
N TYR A 140 -2.73 -13.94 3.40
CA TYR A 140 -1.57 -14.07 2.51
C TYR A 140 -1.92 -13.68 1.08
N TYR A 141 -0.98 -13.00 0.43
CA TYR A 141 -1.12 -12.51 -0.94
C TYR A 141 0.13 -12.83 -1.75
N VAL A 142 -0.04 -13.02 -3.05
CA VAL A 142 1.05 -13.10 -4.03
C VAL A 142 0.95 -11.93 -5.01
N ALA A 143 2.08 -11.33 -5.34
CA ALA A 143 2.17 -10.29 -6.36
C ALA A 143 1.64 -10.84 -7.70
N ASP A 144 0.69 -10.15 -8.30
CA ASP A 144 0.10 -10.55 -9.57
C ASP A 144 -0.30 -9.30 -10.35
N LYS A 145 0.36 -9.05 -11.49
CA LYS A 145 0.05 -7.89 -12.34
C LYS A 145 -1.37 -7.94 -12.92
N LYS A 146 -2.02 -9.10 -12.91
CA LYS A 146 -3.41 -9.30 -13.32
C LYS A 146 -4.34 -9.46 -12.12
N GLY A 147 -3.83 -9.29 -10.90
CA GLY A 147 -4.60 -9.38 -9.67
C GLY A 147 -5.76 -8.39 -9.66
N ALA A 148 -6.92 -8.84 -9.21
CA ALA A 148 -8.15 -8.04 -9.23
C ALA A 148 -8.19 -6.97 -8.13
N VAL A 149 -7.30 -7.06 -7.14
CA VAL A 149 -7.25 -6.17 -5.97
C VAL A 149 -5.82 -5.68 -5.74
N ASN A 150 -5.69 -4.56 -5.04
CA ASN A 150 -4.40 -4.08 -4.57
C ASN A 150 -4.25 -4.23 -3.06
N VAL A 151 -3.01 -4.39 -2.62
CA VAL A 151 -2.59 -4.10 -1.25
C VAL A 151 -1.70 -2.86 -1.23
N LEU A 152 -1.67 -2.15 -0.10
CA LEU A 152 -0.78 -1.02 0.12
C LEU A 152 0.47 -1.50 0.85
N VAL A 153 1.61 -1.52 0.16
CA VAL A 153 2.92 -1.92 0.69
C VAL A 153 3.86 -0.73 0.57
N ASP A 154 4.42 -0.27 1.69
CA ASP A 154 5.31 0.91 1.73
C ASP A 154 4.75 2.12 0.96
N ASN A 155 3.44 2.38 1.16
CA ASN A 155 2.65 3.43 0.49
C ASN A 155 2.52 3.28 -1.04
N LYS A 156 2.73 2.09 -1.59
CA LYS A 156 2.54 1.78 -3.01
C LYS A 156 1.45 0.74 -3.19
N LEU A 157 0.65 0.93 -4.24
CA LEU A 157 -0.30 -0.08 -4.69
C LEU A 157 0.47 -1.22 -5.34
N VAL A 158 0.21 -2.44 -4.87
CA VAL A 158 0.68 -3.67 -5.48
C VAL A 158 -0.53 -4.50 -5.83
N ALA A 159 -0.70 -4.78 -7.12
CA ALA A 159 -1.72 -5.71 -7.60
C ALA A 159 -1.37 -7.13 -7.12
N VAL A 160 -2.35 -7.82 -6.55
CA VAL A 160 -2.16 -9.13 -5.93
C VAL A 160 -3.32 -10.07 -6.20
N THR A 161 -3.00 -11.36 -6.10
CA THR A 161 -3.99 -12.42 -5.91
C THR A 161 -3.98 -12.85 -4.44
N VAL A 162 -5.17 -12.98 -3.86
CA VAL A 162 -5.34 -13.46 -2.47
C VAL A 162 -5.13 -14.97 -2.45
N LEU A 163 -4.24 -15.44 -1.59
CA LEU A 163 -3.99 -16.88 -1.40
C LEU A 163 -4.96 -17.48 -0.38
N GLY A 164 -5.23 -16.75 0.70
CA GLY A 164 -6.17 -17.15 1.74
C GLY A 164 -5.84 -16.58 3.11
N ASP A 165 -6.69 -16.90 4.08
CA ASP A 165 -6.57 -16.53 5.48
C ASP A 165 -6.04 -17.70 6.30
N ASP A 166 -5.19 -17.40 7.29
CA ASP A 166 -4.62 -18.35 8.26
C ASP A 166 -4.12 -19.65 7.62
N LEU A 167 -3.45 -19.51 6.47
CA LEU A 167 -2.88 -20.63 5.74
C LEU A 167 -1.92 -21.41 6.64
N GLU A 168 -2.01 -22.73 6.57
CA GLU A 168 -1.12 -23.61 7.30
C GLU A 168 0.32 -23.44 6.81
N LEU A 169 1.21 -23.11 7.73
CA LEU A 169 2.65 -23.11 7.49
C LEU A 169 3.19 -24.52 7.66
N VAL A 170 4.29 -24.84 6.97
CA VAL A 170 4.95 -26.14 7.07
C VAL A 170 5.21 -26.49 8.53
N ALA A 171 4.58 -27.57 8.98
CA ALA A 171 4.64 -27.98 10.38
C ALA A 171 6.04 -28.48 10.77
N HIS A 172 6.29 -28.50 12.09
CA HIS A 172 7.39 -29.25 12.65
C HIS A 172 6.97 -30.72 12.83
N GLU A 173 7.84 -31.65 12.46
CA GLU A 173 7.67 -33.08 12.75
C GLU A 173 8.51 -33.46 13.96
N TRP A 174 7.88 -33.69 15.11
CA TRP A 174 8.56 -33.92 16.38
C TRP A 174 8.84 -35.40 16.66
N GLU A 175 10.07 -35.73 17.05
CA GLU A 175 10.44 -37.04 17.62
C GLU A 175 10.93 -36.86 19.05
N ALA A 176 10.45 -37.70 19.96
CA ALA A 176 10.96 -37.72 21.33
C ALA A 176 12.43 -38.19 21.33
N THR A 177 13.29 -37.42 21.98
CA THR A 177 14.75 -37.68 22.00
C THR A 177 15.31 -37.86 23.40
N LYS A 178 14.56 -37.47 24.45
CA LYS A 178 14.92 -37.76 25.85
C LYS A 178 13.70 -38.12 26.66
N TYR A 179 13.92 -39.00 27.62
CA TYR A 179 12.91 -39.51 28.53
C TYR A 179 13.35 -39.34 29.99
N ASP A 180 12.40 -39.17 30.89
CA ASP A 180 12.64 -39.26 32.33
C ASP A 180 12.75 -40.72 32.78
N LYS A 181 12.85 -40.95 34.10
CA LYS A 181 12.95 -42.30 34.68
C LYS A 181 11.67 -43.12 34.59
N ASN A 182 10.55 -42.48 34.23
CA ASN A 182 9.23 -43.08 34.13
C ASN A 182 8.81 -43.25 32.66
N ASP A 183 9.77 -43.18 31.73
CA ASP A 183 9.56 -43.23 30.27
C ASP A 183 8.66 -42.12 29.71
N ASN A 184 8.50 -40.99 30.41
CA ASN A 184 7.84 -39.83 29.85
C ASN A 184 8.82 -39.01 29.01
N ALA A 185 8.40 -38.57 27.82
CA ALA A 185 9.21 -37.69 27.00
C ALA A 185 9.46 -36.36 27.75
N THR A 186 10.71 -35.92 27.76
CA THR A 186 11.10 -34.62 28.34
C THR A 186 11.63 -33.65 27.29
N GLN A 187 11.97 -34.19 26.10
CA GLN A 187 12.50 -33.43 24.99
C GLN A 187 12.07 -34.04 23.68
N TYR A 188 11.73 -33.17 22.73
CA TYR A 188 11.48 -33.50 21.34
C TYR A 188 12.50 -32.81 20.43
N THR A 189 12.75 -33.38 19.27
CA THR A 189 13.56 -32.77 18.22
C THR A 189 12.83 -32.86 16.90
N CYS A 190 12.75 -31.75 16.18
CA CYS A 190 12.12 -31.72 14.87
C CYS A 190 12.99 -32.49 13.86
N LYS A 191 12.42 -33.45 13.14
CA LYS A 191 13.13 -34.24 12.12
C LYS A 191 13.71 -33.36 11.01
N ASN A 192 12.94 -32.35 10.62
CA ASN A 192 13.20 -31.55 9.43
C ASN A 192 14.23 -30.45 9.70
N CYS A 193 14.02 -29.64 10.75
CA CYS A 193 14.88 -28.49 11.05
C CYS A 193 15.81 -28.65 12.27
N LYS A 194 15.80 -29.82 12.93
CA LYS A 194 16.62 -30.15 14.11
C LYS A 194 16.42 -29.21 15.32
N THR A 195 15.35 -28.41 15.31
CA THR A 195 14.95 -27.61 16.47
C THR A 195 14.64 -28.53 17.64
N VAL A 196 15.11 -28.16 18.82
CA VAL A 196 14.86 -28.91 20.06
C VAL A 196 13.76 -28.21 20.84
N ALA A 197 12.78 -28.99 21.30
CA ALA A 197 11.70 -28.53 22.15
C ALA A 197 11.72 -29.25 23.50
N THR A 198 11.42 -28.52 24.57
CA THR A 198 11.33 -29.07 25.93
C THR A 198 9.86 -29.24 26.30
N VAL A 199 9.52 -30.31 27.02
CA VAL A 199 8.17 -30.54 27.53
C VAL A 199 7.92 -29.67 28.78
N TYR A 200 6.75 -29.03 28.86
CA TYR A 200 6.31 -28.20 29.97
C TYR A 200 4.96 -28.66 30.52
N PRO A 201 4.67 -28.39 31.80
CA PRO A 201 3.36 -28.72 32.37
C PRO A 201 2.22 -27.82 31.85
N SER A 202 2.53 -26.65 31.28
CA SER A 202 1.54 -25.72 30.73
C SER A 202 2.16 -24.76 29.71
N LYS A 203 1.31 -24.13 28.88
CA LYS A 203 1.74 -23.07 27.95
C LYS A 203 2.33 -21.87 28.68
N ASP A 204 1.77 -21.53 29.84
CA ASP A 204 2.25 -20.43 30.68
C ASP A 204 3.64 -20.72 31.25
N ALA A 205 3.92 -21.96 31.66
CA ALA A 205 5.24 -22.36 32.15
C ALA A 205 6.29 -22.27 31.03
N ALA A 206 5.96 -22.69 29.81
CA ALA A 206 6.85 -22.55 28.66
C ALA A 206 7.15 -21.07 28.35
N THR A 207 6.11 -20.22 28.38
CA THR A 207 6.25 -18.78 28.13
C THR A 207 7.08 -18.11 29.23
N ALA A 208 6.85 -18.46 30.50
CA ALA A 208 7.61 -17.96 31.64
C ALA A 208 9.10 -18.36 31.58
N ASP A 209 9.42 -19.51 30.99
CA ASP A 209 10.79 -19.95 30.68
C ASP A 209 11.37 -19.33 29.39
N GLY A 210 10.69 -18.32 28.83
CA GLY A 210 11.17 -17.54 27.69
C GLY A 210 11.07 -18.28 26.35
N LYS A 211 10.20 -19.28 26.21
CA LYS A 211 9.92 -19.91 24.92
C LYS A 211 8.99 -19.02 24.09
N LYS A 212 9.40 -18.74 22.86
CA LYS A 212 8.64 -17.93 21.90
C LYS A 212 7.57 -18.72 21.15
N ASN A 213 7.74 -20.04 21.07
CA ASN A 213 6.83 -20.93 20.37
C ASN A 213 6.39 -22.02 21.34
N VAL A 214 5.10 -22.30 21.35
CA VAL A 214 4.49 -23.34 22.18
C VAL A 214 3.52 -24.13 21.33
N ALA A 215 3.62 -25.46 21.35
CA ALA A 215 2.72 -26.36 20.65
C ALA A 215 2.16 -27.42 21.60
N VAL A 216 0.98 -27.94 21.27
CA VAL A 216 0.40 -29.12 21.92
C VAL A 216 0.46 -30.24 20.90
N LEU A 217 1.13 -31.34 21.24
CA LEU A 217 1.23 -32.51 20.38
C LEU A 217 -0.03 -33.37 20.51
N ASP A 218 -0.26 -34.27 19.54
CA ASP A 218 -1.44 -35.15 19.54
C ASP A 218 -1.52 -36.07 20.77
N ASN A 219 -0.39 -36.37 21.38
CA ASN A 219 -0.31 -37.15 22.62
C ASN A 219 -0.62 -36.33 23.88
N GLY A 220 -0.91 -35.03 23.74
CA GLY A 220 -1.22 -34.12 24.84
C GLY A 220 -0.02 -33.37 25.44
N ASP A 221 1.21 -33.69 25.03
CA ASP A 221 2.39 -33.00 25.54
C ASP A 221 2.41 -31.53 25.10
N ILE A 222 2.71 -30.64 26.04
CA ILE A 222 2.92 -29.22 25.76
C ILE A 222 4.41 -29.00 25.61
N ILE A 223 4.84 -28.57 24.43
CA ILE A 223 6.25 -28.35 24.13
C ILE A 223 6.54 -26.87 23.91
N GLY A 224 7.66 -26.40 24.43
CA GLY A 224 8.15 -25.03 24.28
C GLY A 224 9.51 -25.00 23.57
N PHE A 225 9.65 -24.14 22.56
CA PHE A 225 10.87 -24.04 21.75
C PHE A 225 11.09 -22.62 21.21
N ASN A 226 12.33 -22.36 20.81
CA ASN A 226 12.71 -21.12 20.13
C ASN A 226 13.11 -21.45 18.70
N PHE A 227 12.22 -21.09 17.78
CA PHE A 227 12.41 -21.24 16.36
C PHE A 227 12.09 -19.92 15.66
N THR A 228 12.73 -19.71 14.52
CA THR A 228 12.42 -18.62 13.61
C THR A 228 12.59 -19.19 12.22
N ALA A 229 11.50 -19.16 11.44
CA ALA A 229 11.52 -19.66 10.09
C ALA A 229 12.56 -18.93 9.24
N LYS A 230 13.18 -19.65 8.31
CA LYS A 230 14.08 -19.04 7.34
C LYS A 230 13.32 -17.95 6.58
N GLY A 231 13.90 -16.74 6.54
CA GLY A 231 13.30 -15.58 5.88
C GLY A 231 12.40 -14.70 6.76
N ALA A 232 11.96 -15.16 7.95
CA ALA A 232 11.04 -14.40 8.81
C ALA A 232 11.62 -13.06 9.33
N ASN A 233 12.94 -12.97 9.50
CA ASN A 233 13.64 -11.76 9.97
C ASN A 233 14.37 -10.99 8.86
N ALA A 234 14.13 -11.31 7.59
CA ALA A 234 14.83 -10.65 6.50
C ALA A 234 14.34 -9.19 6.35
N SER A 235 15.07 -8.28 7.01
CA SER A 235 14.93 -6.82 6.88
C SER A 235 14.80 -6.40 5.41
N THR A 236 14.10 -5.29 5.16
CA THR A 236 13.86 -4.71 3.83
C THR A 236 15.10 -4.04 3.23
N THR A 237 16.31 -4.42 3.61
CA THR A 237 17.52 -3.91 2.96
C THR A 237 17.56 -4.41 1.52
N THR A 238 17.26 -3.51 0.58
CA THR A 238 17.52 -3.65 -0.85
C THR A 238 19.02 -3.86 -1.08
N ASP A 239 19.46 -5.10 -1.01
CA ASP A 239 20.79 -5.49 -1.48
C ASP A 239 20.76 -5.53 -3.02
N GLY A 240 21.42 -4.54 -3.62
CA GLY A 240 21.48 -4.30 -5.05
C GLY A 240 22.29 -5.32 -5.85
N LYS A 241 21.95 -6.61 -5.77
CA LYS A 241 22.43 -7.64 -6.71
C LYS A 241 21.30 -8.60 -7.14
N GLY A 242 20.81 -8.39 -8.36
CA GLY A 242 20.60 -9.51 -9.28
C GLY A 242 19.19 -10.04 -9.54
N SER A 243 18.10 -9.44 -9.04
CA SER A 243 16.76 -9.86 -9.47
C SER A 243 16.50 -9.48 -10.95
N PRO A 244 15.77 -10.31 -11.73
CA PRO A 244 15.36 -9.99 -13.09
C PRO A 244 14.65 -8.63 -13.13
N LYS A 245 14.92 -7.85 -14.18
CA LYS A 245 14.44 -6.48 -14.35
C LYS A 245 12.91 -6.42 -14.45
N THR A 246 12.21 -6.44 -13.32
CA THR A 246 10.81 -6.02 -13.23
C THR A 246 10.67 -4.97 -12.14
N PHE A 247 10.78 -3.71 -12.58
CA PHE A 247 10.19 -2.53 -11.94
C PHE A 247 10.44 -2.37 -10.45
N ASP A 248 11.66 -1.98 -10.12
CA ASP A 248 11.90 -1.17 -8.93
C ASP A 248 11.22 0.21 -9.13
N ALA A 249 9.92 0.28 -8.86
CA ALA A 249 9.17 1.53 -8.69
C ALA A 249 9.40 2.08 -7.27
N GLY A 250 10.65 2.02 -6.80
CA GLY A 250 11.16 2.56 -5.55
C GLY A 250 11.80 3.92 -5.70
N VAL A 251 11.03 4.95 -6.07
CA VAL A 251 11.44 6.34 -5.80
C VAL A 251 10.22 7.17 -5.35
N ALA A 252 10.25 7.52 -4.07
CA ALA A 252 9.75 8.74 -3.43
C ALA A 252 8.40 9.35 -3.88
N MET A 253 7.29 8.89 -3.30
CA MET A 253 6.09 9.73 -3.19
C MET A 253 6.27 10.79 -2.09
N TYR A 254 7.12 11.80 -2.34
CA TYR A 254 7.30 12.98 -1.47
C TYR A 254 6.65 14.25 -2.03
N ALA A 255 5.93 14.19 -3.14
CA ALA A 255 5.34 15.37 -3.78
C ALA A 255 3.85 15.64 -3.43
N GLY A 256 3.24 14.85 -2.54
CA GLY A 256 1.82 15.02 -2.16
C GLY A 256 1.55 16.11 -1.12
N MET A 257 2.51 16.40 -0.23
CA MET A 257 2.30 17.37 0.86
C MET A 257 2.69 18.81 0.52
N ALA A 258 3.45 19.06 -0.55
CA ALA A 258 3.91 20.41 -0.90
C ALA A 258 2.97 21.16 -1.88
N LEU A 259 2.23 20.46 -2.74
CA LEU A 259 1.44 21.11 -3.81
C LEU A 259 -0.03 21.38 -3.44
N MET A 260 -0.57 20.77 -2.38
CA MET A 260 -1.92 21.10 -1.90
C MET A 260 -2.00 22.42 -1.10
N SER A 261 -0.88 23.14 -0.95
CA SER A 261 -0.82 24.45 -0.26
C SER A 261 -0.77 25.66 -1.21
N VAL A 262 -0.75 25.48 -2.53
CA VAL A 262 -0.68 26.60 -3.51
C VAL A 262 -1.87 26.58 -4.47
N ALA A 263 -3.07 26.51 -3.90
CA ALA A 263 -4.31 26.89 -4.58
C ALA A 263 -5.26 27.49 -3.54
N GLY A 264 -4.88 28.63 -2.95
CA GLY A 264 -5.70 29.31 -1.94
C GLY A 264 -5.14 30.61 -1.35
N SER A 265 -3.86 30.92 -1.53
CA SER A 265 -3.32 32.22 -1.12
C SER A 265 -3.31 33.19 -2.31
N ALA A 266 -4.39 33.96 -2.43
CA ALA A 266 -4.32 35.26 -3.07
C ALA A 266 -3.25 36.07 -2.33
N VAL A 267 -2.03 36.07 -2.86
CA VAL A 267 -0.99 37.03 -2.49
C VAL A 267 -1.50 38.39 -2.94
N VAL A 268 -2.09 39.14 -2.01
CA VAL A 268 -2.50 40.53 -2.22
C VAL A 268 -1.22 41.39 -2.22
N ILE A 269 -0.50 41.38 -3.34
CA ILE A 269 0.52 42.39 -3.61
C ILE A 269 -0.19 43.59 -4.24
N GLY A 270 -0.38 44.62 -3.41
CA GLY A 270 -1.03 45.86 -3.80
C GLY A 270 -0.55 47.04 -2.96
N LYS A 271 0.72 47.39 -3.12
CA LYS A 271 1.33 48.73 -3.00
C LYS A 271 0.79 49.69 -1.92
N LYS A 272 1.66 49.93 -0.93
CA LYS A 272 1.82 51.22 -0.24
C LYS A 272 1.99 52.35 -1.27
N LYS A 273 1.17 53.40 -1.21
CA LYS A 273 1.57 54.78 -1.53
C LYS A 273 0.57 55.79 -0.96
N GLU A 274 1.13 56.72 -0.22
CA GLU A 274 0.58 58.00 0.23
C GLU A 274 0.07 58.81 -0.97
N PHE A 275 -1.12 59.41 -0.87
CA PHE A 275 -1.38 60.82 -0.56
C PHE A 275 -2.88 60.97 -0.20
#